data_AF-A0A4Q3X241-F1
#
_entry.id   AF-A0A4Q3X241-F1
#
_cell.length_a   1.000
_cell.length_b   1.000
_cell.length_c   1.000
_cell.angle_alpha   90.00
_cell.angle_beta   90.00
_cell.angle_gamma   90.00
#
_symmetry.space_group_name_H-M   'P 1'
#
loop_
_entity.id
_entity.type
_entity.pdbx_description
1 polymer ?
#
loop_
_entity_poly.entity_id
_entity_poly.type
_entity_poly.pdbx_seq_one_letter_code
_entity_poly.pdbx_strand_id
1 'polypeptide(L)'
;MLFISTANRKLTKGFTLIELLVVIAIIAILAAILFPVFGRARENARRSSCQSNLKQIGLGFAQYTQDYDERYPGRYSTGPASDGSPGTAWRQALQPYIKSTQLFACPSNSGNNLGTWSGGATTLMSKIPRSYTVSCTPQRAAAGIGGTVPVGDSGGNAAAQPISIAQIGQTTQTILVMESDPTDIWPEANLDVMGDLFKGHLGTANFLFCDGHVKAMKPSATGTPVNMWTVEEDGVAGATLTTNLNNWTTKVNNS
;
A
#
# COMPACT_ATOMS: atom_id res chain seq x y z
N MET A 1 60.04 -17.30 67.22
CA MET A 1 59.45 -16.22 66.39
C MET A 1 58.33 -16.87 65.58
N LEU A 2 57.08 -16.74 66.03
CA LEU A 2 55.92 -17.42 65.44
C LEU A 2 55.35 -16.53 64.33
N PHE A 3 55.47 -16.95 63.07
CA PHE A 3 54.80 -16.29 61.94
C PHE A 3 53.40 -16.89 61.78
N ILE A 4 52.37 -16.10 62.12
CA ILE A 4 50.97 -16.43 61.82
C ILE A 4 50.71 -16.01 60.36
N SER A 5 50.52 -16.99 59.48
CA SER A 5 50.07 -16.78 58.10
C SER A 5 48.54 -16.61 58.09
N THR A 6 48.06 -15.40 57.84
CA THR A 6 46.64 -15.13 57.62
C THR A 6 46.25 -15.50 56.19
N ALA A 7 45.66 -16.68 56.02
CA ALA A 7 45.05 -17.09 54.75
C ALA A 7 43.78 -16.25 54.48
N ASN A 8 43.82 -15.44 53.42
CA ASN A 8 42.68 -14.63 52.96
C ASN A 8 41.67 -15.53 52.24
N ARG A 9 40.64 -16.02 52.95
CA ARG A 9 39.55 -16.79 52.34
C ARG A 9 38.70 -15.86 51.47
N LYS A 10 38.83 -15.97 50.15
CA LYS A 10 37.80 -15.45 49.23
C LYS A 10 36.50 -16.20 49.49
N LEU A 11 35.52 -15.52 50.09
CA LEU A 11 34.15 -15.99 50.20
C LEU A 11 33.55 -16.08 48.79
N THR A 12 33.62 -17.26 48.17
CA THR A 12 32.87 -17.56 46.95
C THR A 12 31.39 -17.63 47.34
N LYS A 13 30.64 -16.56 47.07
CA LYS A 13 29.17 -16.58 47.18
C LYS A 13 28.63 -17.56 46.15
N GLY A 14 28.05 -18.67 46.60
CA GLY A 14 27.34 -19.61 45.74
C GLY A 14 25.99 -19.03 45.36
N PHE A 15 25.66 -19.06 44.06
CA PHE A 15 24.35 -18.67 43.56
C PHE A 15 23.32 -19.72 44.01
N THR A 16 22.25 -19.30 44.66
CA THR A 16 21.20 -20.24 45.07
C THR A 16 20.28 -20.55 43.90
N LEU A 17 19.74 -21.77 43.85
CA LEU A 17 18.82 -22.19 42.77
C LEU A 17 17.58 -21.27 42.70
N ILE A 18 17.11 -20.79 43.85
CA ILE A 18 15.96 -19.87 43.94
C ILE A 18 16.26 -18.49 43.33
N GLU A 19 17.46 -17.94 43.52
CA GLU A 19 17.85 -16.66 42.89
C GLU A 19 17.84 -16.77 41.37
N LEU A 20 18.32 -17.88 40.82
CA LEU A 20 18.31 -18.12 39.38
C LEU A 20 16.88 -18.27 38.86
N LEU A 21 16.03 -18.99 39.59
CA LEU A 21 14.65 -19.25 39.20
C LEU A 21 13.81 -17.97 39.19
N VAL A 22 13.98 -17.08 40.19
CA VAL A 22 13.27 -15.80 40.22
C VAL A 22 13.68 -14.90 39.05
N VAL A 23 14.97 -14.87 38.70
CA VAL A 23 15.45 -14.03 37.58
C VAL A 23 14.87 -14.49 36.24
N ILE A 24 14.90 -15.79 35.96
CA ILE A 24 14.31 -16.32 34.72
C ILE A 24 12.80 -16.12 34.69
N ALA A 25 12.11 -16.20 35.85
CA ALA A 25 10.69 -15.94 35.95
C ALA A 25 10.36 -14.47 35.60
N ILE A 26 11.13 -13.51 36.12
CA ILE A 26 10.97 -12.09 35.79
C ILE A 26 11.24 -11.85 34.29
N ILE A 27 12.32 -12.42 33.74
CA ILE A 27 12.63 -12.28 32.30
C ILE A 27 11.51 -12.87 31.44
N ALA A 28 10.96 -14.03 31.82
CA ALA A 28 9.86 -14.67 31.10
C ALA A 28 8.60 -13.79 31.09
N ILE A 29 8.24 -13.17 32.22
CA ILE A 29 7.10 -12.25 32.32
C ILE A 29 7.32 -11.00 31.45
N LEU A 30 8.51 -10.38 31.53
CA LEU A 30 8.82 -9.20 30.74
C LEU A 30 8.82 -9.50 29.23
N ALA A 31 9.41 -10.62 28.84
CA ALA A 31 9.45 -11.05 27.44
C ALA A 31 8.04 -11.34 26.92
N ALA A 32 7.19 -12.02 27.71
CA ALA A 32 5.80 -12.32 27.35
C ALA A 32 4.97 -11.06 27.02
N ILE A 33 5.22 -9.94 27.71
CA ILE A 33 4.53 -8.66 27.45
C ILE A 33 5.21 -7.90 26.29
N LEU A 34 6.53 -7.96 26.20
CA LEU A 34 7.28 -7.17 25.21
C LEU A 34 7.11 -7.70 23.78
N PHE A 35 7.07 -9.01 23.57
CA PHE A 35 6.93 -9.60 22.23
C PHE A 35 5.69 -9.15 21.44
N PRO A 36 4.45 -9.22 21.98
CA PRO A 36 3.26 -8.78 21.24
C PRO A 36 3.27 -7.28 20.96
N VAL A 37 3.79 -6.47 21.89
CA VAL A 37 3.89 -5.01 21.73
C VAL A 37 4.89 -4.65 20.63
N PHE A 38 6.05 -5.33 20.60
CA PHE A 38 7.08 -5.10 19.59
C PHE A 38 6.58 -5.39 18.17
N GLY A 39 5.78 -6.45 17.99
CA GLY A 39 5.16 -6.77 16.69
C GLY A 39 4.27 -5.63 16.18
N ARG A 40 3.37 -5.10 17.02
CA ARG A 40 2.51 -3.97 16.67
C ARG A 40 3.31 -2.68 16.40
N ALA A 41 4.33 -2.40 17.22
CA ALA A 41 5.20 -1.23 17.04
C ALA A 41 5.95 -1.28 15.71
N ARG A 42 6.52 -2.46 15.35
CA ARG A 42 7.19 -2.68 14.07
C ARG A 42 6.23 -2.47 12.89
N GLU A 43 5.01 -2.96 13.01
CA GLU A 43 4.02 -2.81 11.94
C GLU A 43 3.55 -1.36 11.77
N ASN A 44 3.38 -0.63 12.87
CA ASN A 44 3.12 0.81 12.81
C ASN A 44 4.25 1.58 12.12
N ALA A 45 5.52 1.23 12.39
CA ALA A 45 6.66 1.84 11.72
C ALA A 45 6.65 1.57 10.21
N ARG A 46 6.38 0.32 9.79
CA ARG A 46 6.23 -0.03 8.37
C ARG A 46 5.07 0.71 7.70
N ARG A 47 3.94 0.87 8.39
CA ARG A 47 2.81 1.68 7.90
C ARG A 47 3.22 3.12 7.66
N SER A 48 3.95 3.73 8.59
CA SER A 48 4.49 5.09 8.41
C SER A 48 5.45 5.18 7.22
N SER A 49 6.27 4.15 6.97
CA SER A 49 7.06 4.08 5.74
C SER A 49 6.19 4.04 4.48
N CYS A 50 5.12 3.22 4.45
CA CYS A 50 4.24 3.17 3.28
C CYS A 50 3.46 4.48 3.08
N GLN A 51 3.13 5.23 4.14
CA GLN A 51 2.59 6.59 4.04
C GLN A 51 3.58 7.58 3.42
N SER A 52 4.84 7.54 3.84
CA SER A 52 5.92 8.36 3.26
C SER A 52 6.12 8.05 1.77
N ASN A 53 6.07 6.77 1.39
CA ASN A 53 6.12 6.35 -0.01
C ASN A 53 4.96 6.95 -0.82
N LEU A 54 3.72 6.83 -0.33
CA LEU A 54 2.55 7.43 -0.98
C LEU A 54 2.64 8.94 -1.08
N LYS A 55 3.22 9.62 -0.09
CA LYS A 55 3.48 11.07 -0.16
C LYS A 55 4.44 11.45 -1.28
N GLN A 56 5.51 10.67 -1.46
CA GLN A 56 6.46 10.87 -2.56
C GLN A 56 5.83 10.56 -3.92
N ILE A 57 4.98 9.52 -3.99
CA ILE A 57 4.19 9.21 -5.19
C ILE A 57 3.23 10.35 -5.51
N GLY A 58 2.52 10.90 -4.52
CA GLY A 58 1.63 12.05 -4.67
C GLY A 58 2.34 13.31 -5.16
N LEU A 59 3.56 13.57 -4.68
CA LEU A 59 4.40 14.62 -5.23
C LEU A 59 4.76 14.36 -6.70
N GLY A 60 5.07 13.11 -7.04
CA GLY A 60 5.31 12.72 -8.43
C GLY A 60 4.10 12.97 -9.33
N PHE A 61 2.89 12.65 -8.87
CA PHE A 61 1.66 13.00 -9.57
C PHE A 61 1.48 14.51 -9.72
N ALA A 62 1.72 15.29 -8.67
CA ALA A 62 1.60 16.74 -8.72
C ALA A 62 2.61 17.38 -9.69
N GLN A 63 3.81 16.81 -9.84
CA GLN A 63 4.78 17.26 -10.84
C GLN A 63 4.35 16.84 -12.26
N TYR A 64 3.88 15.60 -12.42
CA TYR A 64 3.35 15.13 -13.69
C TYR A 64 2.20 16.01 -14.18
N THR A 65 1.22 16.32 -13.33
CA THR A 65 0.05 17.10 -13.76
C THR A 65 0.42 18.52 -14.14
N GLN A 66 1.49 19.11 -13.56
CA GLN A 66 2.02 20.40 -13.99
C GLN A 66 2.61 20.37 -15.41
N ASP A 67 3.23 19.26 -15.80
CA ASP A 67 3.88 19.11 -17.10
C ASP A 67 2.91 18.64 -18.21
N TYR A 68 1.72 18.12 -17.84
CA TYR A 68 0.77 17.47 -18.76
C TYR A 68 -0.66 18.05 -18.67
N ASP A 69 -0.81 19.37 -18.81
CA ASP A 69 -2.10 20.09 -18.89
C ASP A 69 -3.08 19.75 -17.76
N GLU A 70 -2.58 19.63 -16.53
CA GLU A 70 -3.34 19.29 -15.32
C GLU A 70 -4.03 17.92 -15.39
N ARG A 71 -3.55 17.01 -16.25
CA ARG A 71 -4.11 15.65 -16.38
C ARG A 71 -3.28 14.63 -15.63
N TYR A 72 -3.96 13.66 -15.07
CA TYR A 72 -3.30 12.46 -14.54
C TYR A 72 -2.71 11.60 -15.67
N PRO A 73 -1.72 10.74 -15.38
CA PRO A 73 -1.29 9.72 -16.33
C PRO A 73 -2.42 8.68 -16.52
N GLY A 74 -2.32 7.89 -17.60
CA GLY A 74 -3.14 6.69 -17.75
C GLY A 74 -2.64 5.54 -16.88
N ARG A 75 -3.56 4.69 -16.42
CA ARG A 75 -3.27 3.43 -15.71
C ARG A 75 -2.29 2.59 -16.53
N TYR A 76 -2.63 2.38 -17.79
CA TYR A 76 -1.85 1.64 -18.78
C TYR A 76 -2.19 2.14 -20.19
N SER A 77 -1.19 2.59 -20.94
CA SER A 77 -1.33 2.95 -22.35
C SER A 77 -0.68 1.87 -23.19
N THR A 78 -1.40 1.22 -24.11
CA THR A 78 -0.76 0.45 -25.17
C THR A 78 -0.25 1.44 -26.22
N GLY A 79 1.04 1.41 -26.56
CA GLY A 79 1.51 2.08 -27.77
C GLY A 79 0.72 1.59 -29.00
N PRO A 80 0.74 2.32 -30.14
CA PRO A 80 0.13 1.87 -31.37
C PRO A 80 0.52 0.41 -31.66
N ALA A 81 -0.43 -0.50 -31.85
CA ALA A 81 -0.12 -1.91 -32.11
C ALA A 81 0.84 -2.12 -33.31
N SER A 82 0.95 -1.12 -34.18
CA SER A 82 1.81 -1.07 -35.36
C SER A 82 3.30 -0.83 -35.10
N ASP A 83 3.71 -0.28 -33.95
CA ASP A 83 5.11 0.13 -33.72
C ASP A 83 5.86 -0.76 -32.73
N GLY A 84 5.19 -1.75 -32.12
CA GLY A 84 5.79 -2.63 -31.11
C GLY A 84 6.21 -1.90 -29.83
N SER A 85 5.77 -0.65 -29.63
CA SER A 85 6.10 0.14 -28.45
C SER A 85 5.52 -0.51 -27.20
N PRO A 86 6.34 -0.78 -26.17
CA PRO A 86 5.84 -1.34 -24.93
C PRO A 86 4.88 -0.34 -24.29
N GLY A 87 3.72 -0.84 -23.83
CA GLY A 87 2.77 0.02 -23.17
C GLY A 87 3.38 0.75 -21.96
N THR A 88 3.00 2.01 -21.73
CA THR A 88 3.50 2.81 -20.60
C THR A 88 2.46 2.81 -19.47
N ALA A 89 2.85 2.32 -18.30
CA ALA A 89 2.05 2.36 -17.08
C ALA A 89 2.28 3.66 -16.30
N TRP A 90 1.33 4.04 -15.43
CA TRP A 90 1.43 5.26 -14.61
C TRP A 90 2.74 5.32 -13.79
N ARG A 91 3.25 4.19 -13.29
CA ARG A 91 4.53 4.14 -12.55
C ARG A 91 5.73 4.53 -13.41
N GLN A 92 5.70 4.19 -14.69
CA GLN A 92 6.74 4.59 -15.66
C GLN A 92 6.58 6.06 -16.05
N ALA A 93 5.34 6.54 -16.17
CA ALA A 93 5.06 7.96 -16.39
C ALA A 93 5.57 8.83 -15.21
N LEU A 94 5.50 8.32 -13.98
CA LEU A 94 6.00 9.02 -12.79
C LEU A 94 7.51 8.89 -12.56
N GLN A 95 8.18 7.91 -13.19
CA GLN A 95 9.60 7.61 -12.94
C GLN A 95 10.53 8.83 -13.04
N PRO A 96 10.39 9.73 -14.05
CA PRO A 96 11.21 10.95 -14.14
C PRO A 96 11.15 11.86 -12.90
N TYR A 97 10.02 11.85 -12.19
CA TYR A 97 9.74 12.72 -11.05
C TYR A 97 10.19 12.11 -9.71
N ILE A 98 9.94 10.81 -9.52
CA ILE A 98 10.19 10.11 -8.24
C ILE A 98 11.60 9.51 -8.14
N LYS A 99 12.29 9.27 -9.28
CA LYS A 99 13.68 8.80 -9.40
C LYS A 99 14.06 7.49 -8.70
N SER A 100 13.13 6.84 -7.98
CA SER A 100 13.34 5.59 -7.25
C SER A 100 12.13 4.67 -7.39
N THR A 101 12.36 3.45 -7.91
CA THR A 101 11.31 2.42 -8.02
C THR A 101 10.98 1.78 -6.68
N GLN A 102 11.87 1.86 -5.68
CA GLN A 102 11.66 1.29 -4.35
C GLN A 102 10.51 1.96 -3.60
N LEU A 103 10.13 3.18 -3.99
CA LEU A 103 8.96 3.86 -3.46
C LEU A 103 7.66 3.09 -3.71
N PHE A 104 7.64 2.20 -4.70
CA PHE A 104 6.46 1.38 -4.97
C PHE A 104 6.41 0.05 -4.18
N ALA A 105 7.39 -0.19 -3.30
CA ALA A 105 7.42 -1.35 -2.42
C ALA A 105 6.91 -0.98 -1.03
N CYS A 106 5.93 -1.72 -0.52
CA CYS A 106 5.52 -1.58 0.87
C CYS A 106 6.30 -2.58 1.74
N PRO A 107 7.02 -2.16 2.81
CA PRO A 107 7.82 -3.08 3.63
C PRO A 107 7.04 -4.18 4.35
N SER A 108 5.71 -4.05 4.45
CA SER A 108 4.83 -5.09 4.99
C SER A 108 4.35 -6.10 3.94
N ASN A 109 4.57 -5.82 2.65
CA ASN A 109 4.11 -6.66 1.54
C ASN A 109 5.21 -7.66 1.12
N SER A 110 4.95 -8.96 1.26
CA SER A 110 5.89 -10.01 0.84
C SER A 110 5.92 -10.22 -0.68
N GLY A 111 4.92 -9.72 -1.40
CA GLY A 111 4.77 -9.78 -2.86
C GLY A 111 5.51 -8.68 -3.63
N ASN A 112 6.34 -7.85 -2.97
CA ASN A 112 7.16 -6.82 -3.61
C ASN A 112 8.00 -7.31 -4.80
N ASN A 113 8.32 -8.61 -4.83
CA ASN A 113 9.18 -9.25 -5.83
C ASN A 113 8.41 -9.95 -6.96
N LEU A 114 7.07 -9.87 -7.02
CA LEU A 114 6.28 -10.53 -8.05
C LEU A 114 6.44 -9.81 -9.39
N GLY A 115 7.49 -10.21 -10.10
CA GLY A 115 7.86 -9.75 -11.41
C GLY A 115 7.06 -10.40 -12.55
N THR A 116 6.94 -9.62 -13.61
CA THR A 116 6.66 -10.01 -15.00
C THR A 116 5.23 -10.49 -15.31
N TRP A 117 4.40 -9.55 -15.77
CA TRP A 117 3.37 -9.91 -16.75
C TRP A 117 4.07 -10.38 -18.04
N SER A 118 3.91 -11.66 -18.39
CA SER A 118 4.56 -12.29 -19.56
C SER A 118 3.77 -12.12 -20.86
N GLY A 119 2.75 -11.27 -20.89
CA GLY A 119 1.85 -11.07 -22.04
C GLY A 119 2.36 -10.10 -23.12
N GLY A 120 3.66 -9.85 -23.21
CA GLY A 120 4.25 -9.04 -24.30
C GLY A 120 4.82 -7.67 -23.91
N ALA A 121 4.77 -7.26 -22.63
CA ALA A 121 5.50 -6.08 -22.17
C ALA A 121 6.99 -6.40 -22.01
N THR A 122 7.72 -6.45 -23.13
CA THR A 122 9.17 -6.35 -23.08
C THR A 122 9.52 -4.94 -22.59
N THR A 123 10.39 -4.84 -21.59
CA THR A 123 11.01 -3.62 -21.04
C THR A 123 10.22 -2.81 -19.98
N LEU A 124 10.89 -2.61 -18.83
CA LEU A 124 10.61 -1.73 -17.69
C LEU A 124 9.38 -1.99 -16.79
N MET A 125 8.23 -2.45 -17.29
CA MET A 125 7.07 -2.78 -16.43
C MET A 125 7.36 -3.94 -15.44
N SER A 126 8.29 -4.84 -15.79
CA SER A 126 8.54 -6.07 -15.03
C SER A 126 9.40 -5.91 -13.77
N LYS A 127 9.96 -4.71 -13.51
CA LYS A 127 10.94 -4.48 -12.42
C LYS A 127 10.50 -3.49 -11.34
N ILE A 128 9.33 -2.86 -11.48
CA ILE A 128 8.82 -1.92 -10.47
C ILE A 128 7.92 -2.69 -9.49
N PRO A 129 8.16 -2.62 -8.17
CA PRO A 129 7.27 -3.21 -7.16
C PRO A 129 5.83 -2.73 -7.32
N ARG A 130 4.86 -3.58 -6.97
CA ARG A 130 3.41 -3.36 -7.24
C ARG A 130 2.56 -3.27 -5.96
N SER A 131 3.13 -2.76 -4.86
CA SER A 131 2.38 -2.60 -3.60
C SER A 131 1.40 -1.44 -3.57
N TYR A 132 1.33 -0.65 -4.64
CA TYR A 132 0.39 0.46 -4.76
C TYR A 132 -0.23 0.43 -6.13
N THR A 133 -1.53 0.72 -6.21
CA THR A 133 -2.31 0.76 -7.44
C THR A 133 -3.13 2.05 -7.49
N VAL A 134 -3.44 2.49 -8.69
CA VAL A 134 -4.26 3.68 -8.92
C VAL A 134 -5.75 3.32 -8.89
N SER A 135 -6.59 4.29 -8.53
CA SER A 135 -8.03 4.17 -8.74
C SER A 135 -8.32 4.27 -10.24
N CYS A 136 -8.79 3.18 -10.85
CA CYS A 136 -9.06 3.07 -12.28
C CYS A 136 -10.29 2.19 -12.56
N THR A 137 -11.19 2.60 -13.47
CA THR A 137 -12.32 1.76 -13.90
C THR A 137 -11.85 0.66 -14.84
N PRO A 138 -12.50 -0.51 -14.82
CA PRO A 138 -12.22 -1.56 -15.79
C PRO A 138 -12.60 -1.12 -17.20
N GLN A 139 -11.85 -1.60 -18.18
CA GLN A 139 -12.14 -1.55 -19.62
C GLN A 139 -13.49 -2.18 -20.02
N ARG A 140 -14.22 -2.81 -19.07
CA ARG A 140 -15.52 -3.46 -19.25
C ARG A 140 -16.56 -2.90 -18.27
N ALA A 141 -17.11 -1.76 -18.65
CA ALA A 141 -18.35 -1.19 -18.14
C ALA A 141 -18.36 -0.73 -16.68
N ALA A 142 -19.18 0.29 -16.44
CA ALA A 142 -19.57 0.91 -15.18
C ALA A 142 -20.23 -0.04 -14.16
N ALA A 143 -19.90 -1.33 -14.14
CA ALA A 143 -20.62 -2.35 -13.39
C ALA A 143 -20.15 -2.42 -11.94
N GLY A 144 -20.50 -1.40 -11.14
CA GLY A 144 -20.70 -1.60 -9.69
C GLY A 144 -20.10 -0.57 -8.74
N ILE A 145 -19.33 0.41 -9.24
CA ILE A 145 -18.75 1.47 -8.42
C ILE A 145 -19.26 2.88 -8.81
N GLY A 146 -19.80 3.05 -10.03
CA GLY A 146 -20.28 4.34 -10.53
C GLY A 146 -19.15 5.30 -10.93
N GLY A 147 -19.50 6.39 -11.62
CA GLY A 147 -18.66 7.58 -11.85
C GLY A 147 -17.35 7.44 -12.64
N THR A 148 -16.70 8.60 -12.82
CA THR A 148 -15.39 8.74 -13.47
C THR A 148 -14.25 8.58 -12.45
N VAL A 149 -13.10 8.06 -12.87
CA VAL A 149 -11.89 7.86 -12.04
C VAL A 149 -10.76 8.81 -12.43
N PRO A 150 -9.85 9.18 -11.52
CA PRO A 150 -8.72 10.07 -11.85
C PRO A 150 -7.76 9.51 -12.89
N VAL A 151 -7.42 8.22 -12.78
CA VAL A 151 -6.40 7.54 -13.60
C VAL A 151 -7.10 6.52 -14.50
N GLY A 152 -7.51 6.94 -15.69
CA GLY A 152 -8.25 6.11 -16.64
C GLY A 152 -7.43 4.96 -17.27
N ASP A 153 -8.10 3.96 -17.85
CA ASP A 153 -7.49 2.88 -18.63
C ASP A 153 -7.38 3.23 -20.12
N SER A 154 -6.20 3.64 -20.57
CA SER A 154 -5.93 3.98 -21.97
C SER A 154 -5.85 2.78 -22.93
N GLY A 155 -6.08 1.54 -22.46
CA GLY A 155 -5.93 0.29 -23.21
C GLY A 155 -7.04 -0.10 -24.19
N GLY A 156 -8.02 0.75 -24.50
CA GLY A 156 -8.94 0.50 -25.64
C GLY A 156 -10.40 0.93 -25.52
N ASN A 157 -10.75 1.85 -24.62
CA ASN A 157 -12.09 2.43 -24.60
C ASN A 157 -12.01 3.95 -24.36
N ALA A 158 -12.61 4.76 -25.24
CA ALA A 158 -12.55 6.23 -25.18
C ALA A 158 -13.17 6.84 -23.92
N ALA A 159 -13.93 6.07 -23.14
CA ALA A 159 -14.55 6.47 -21.88
C ALA A 159 -13.62 6.38 -20.65
N ALA A 160 -12.38 5.92 -20.82
CA ALA A 160 -11.41 5.71 -19.74
C ALA A 160 -10.12 6.52 -19.95
N GLN A 161 -10.24 7.72 -20.52
CA GLN A 161 -9.09 8.63 -20.68
C GLN A 161 -8.75 9.30 -19.34
N PRO A 162 -7.46 9.62 -19.10
CA PRO A 162 -7.08 10.38 -17.92
C PRO A 162 -7.79 11.74 -17.90
N ILE A 163 -8.36 12.08 -16.75
CA ILE A 163 -9.10 13.33 -16.59
C ILE A 163 -8.19 14.45 -16.09
N SER A 164 -8.62 15.68 -16.35
CA SER A 164 -8.03 16.86 -15.72
C SER A 164 -8.43 16.93 -14.25
N ILE A 165 -7.53 17.44 -13.40
CA ILE A 165 -7.82 17.75 -12.00
C ILE A 165 -9.07 18.64 -11.88
N ALA A 166 -9.32 19.53 -12.84
CA ALA A 166 -10.49 20.42 -12.86
C ALA A 166 -11.83 19.65 -12.96
N GLN A 167 -11.81 18.40 -13.45
CA GLN A 167 -12.99 17.56 -13.52
C GLN A 167 -13.30 16.88 -12.18
N ILE A 168 -12.38 16.94 -11.21
CA ILE A 168 -12.53 16.31 -9.89
C ILE A 168 -13.15 17.31 -8.91
N GLY A 169 -14.46 17.15 -8.64
CA GLY A 169 -15.19 18.04 -7.74
C GLY A 169 -14.68 18.04 -6.29
N GLN A 170 -14.22 16.87 -5.79
CA GLN A 170 -13.79 16.70 -4.40
C GLN A 170 -12.41 16.05 -4.29
N THR A 171 -11.35 16.76 -4.68
CA THR A 171 -9.97 16.23 -4.67
C THR A 171 -9.49 15.73 -3.31
N THR A 172 -10.01 16.28 -2.21
CA THR A 172 -9.71 15.87 -0.83
C THR A 172 -10.51 14.64 -0.38
N GLN A 173 -11.43 14.12 -1.18
CA GLN A 173 -12.25 12.94 -0.87
C GLN A 173 -12.11 11.84 -1.92
N THR A 174 -11.63 12.17 -3.12
CA THR A 174 -11.37 11.19 -4.19
C THR A 174 -10.02 10.51 -4.02
N ILE A 175 -10.02 9.18 -3.87
CA ILE A 175 -8.85 8.31 -3.81
C ILE A 175 -8.17 8.27 -5.17
N LEU A 176 -6.86 8.52 -5.18
CA LEU A 176 -5.98 8.48 -6.33
C LEU A 176 -5.16 7.17 -6.38
N VAL A 177 -4.51 6.82 -5.27
CA VAL A 177 -3.70 5.60 -5.12
C VAL A 177 -4.05 4.89 -3.82
N MET A 178 -4.03 3.58 -3.84
CA MET A 178 -4.25 2.72 -2.69
C MET A 178 -3.15 1.66 -2.59
N GLU A 179 -2.95 1.13 -1.39
CA GLU A 179 -2.10 -0.04 -1.20
C GLU A 179 -2.75 -1.31 -1.75
N SER A 180 -2.01 -2.03 -2.60
CA SER A 180 -2.43 -3.29 -3.19
C SER A 180 -1.56 -4.47 -2.74
N ASP A 181 -2.21 -5.61 -2.59
CA ASP A 181 -1.61 -6.93 -2.54
C ASP A 181 -1.47 -7.45 -3.99
N PRO A 182 -0.25 -7.66 -4.51
CA PRO A 182 -0.04 -8.12 -5.88
C PRO A 182 -0.37 -9.62 -5.99
N THR A 183 -1.62 -10.01 -5.78
CA THR A 183 -2.09 -11.39 -5.95
C THR A 183 -2.48 -11.72 -7.38
N ASP A 184 -2.60 -10.69 -8.24
CA ASP A 184 -3.02 -10.84 -9.63
C ASP A 184 -1.85 -10.70 -10.63
N ILE A 185 -1.95 -11.49 -11.70
CA ILE A 185 -1.06 -11.51 -12.86
C ILE A 185 -1.19 -10.23 -13.70
N TRP A 186 -2.26 -9.45 -13.50
CA TRP A 186 -2.45 -8.18 -14.21
C TRP A 186 -1.59 -7.05 -13.61
N PRO A 187 -0.95 -6.24 -14.47
CA PRO A 187 0.11 -5.31 -14.05
C PRO A 187 -0.37 -4.15 -13.17
N GLU A 188 -1.68 -3.90 -13.12
CA GLU A 188 -2.31 -2.83 -12.33
C GLU A 188 -3.58 -3.42 -11.72
N ALA A 189 -3.76 -3.33 -10.40
CA ALA A 189 -4.91 -3.93 -9.76
C ALA A 189 -6.20 -3.24 -10.23
N ASN A 190 -7.24 -4.04 -10.47
CA ASN A 190 -8.52 -3.58 -11.01
C ASN A 190 -9.49 -3.28 -9.85
N LEU A 191 -10.27 -2.20 -9.95
CA LEU A 191 -11.32 -1.86 -9.00
C LEU A 191 -12.40 -2.95 -8.85
N ASP A 192 -12.62 -3.79 -9.88
CA ASP A 192 -13.50 -4.97 -9.78
C ASP A 192 -13.01 -5.99 -8.72
N VAL A 193 -11.71 -5.95 -8.40
CA VAL A 193 -11.02 -6.92 -7.55
C VAL A 193 -10.46 -6.21 -6.33
N MET A 194 -11.36 -5.62 -5.53
CA MET A 194 -11.08 -5.25 -4.12
C MET A 194 -10.50 -6.43 -3.29
N GLY A 195 -10.46 -7.65 -3.84
CA GLY A 195 -9.69 -8.78 -3.32
C GLY A 195 -8.17 -8.54 -3.24
N ASP A 196 -7.65 -7.59 -4.01
CA ASP A 196 -6.24 -7.19 -4.09
C ASP A 196 -5.90 -5.98 -3.22
N LEU A 197 -6.81 -5.46 -2.39
CA LEU A 197 -6.46 -4.40 -1.45
C LEU A 197 -5.57 -4.96 -0.34
N PHE A 198 -4.48 -4.26 -0.02
CA PHE A 198 -3.49 -4.75 0.96
C PHE A 198 -4.15 -5.03 2.31
N LYS A 199 -3.94 -6.24 2.85
CA LYS A 199 -4.57 -6.73 4.09
C LYS A 199 -3.71 -6.53 5.35
N GLY A 200 -2.60 -5.78 5.26
CA GLY A 200 -1.68 -5.56 6.36
C GLY A 200 -2.04 -4.40 7.30
N HIS A 201 -1.04 -3.85 7.99
CA HIS A 201 -1.18 -2.59 8.74
C HIS A 201 -2.28 -2.57 9.82
N LEU A 202 -2.44 -3.67 10.56
CA LEU A 202 -3.37 -3.78 11.70
C LEU A 202 -4.84 -3.55 11.30
N GLY A 203 -5.22 -4.03 10.10
CA GLY A 203 -6.58 -3.92 9.58
C GLY A 203 -6.94 -2.54 9.04
N THR A 204 -5.94 -1.79 8.58
CA THR A 204 -6.09 -0.54 7.85
C THR A 204 -5.27 -0.58 6.57
N ALA A 205 -5.61 0.24 5.58
CA ALA A 205 -4.80 0.46 4.39
C ALA A 205 -4.55 1.97 4.23
N ASN A 206 -3.43 2.33 3.61
CA ASN A 206 -3.12 3.71 3.28
C ASN A 206 -3.70 4.08 1.91
N PHE A 207 -4.35 5.23 1.86
CA PHE A 207 -4.93 5.82 0.68
C PHE A 207 -4.31 7.19 0.43
N LEU A 208 -3.90 7.44 -0.80
CA LEU A 208 -3.51 8.76 -1.32
C LEU A 208 -4.69 9.35 -2.06
N PHE A 209 -4.98 10.61 -1.80
CA PHE A 209 -6.06 11.35 -2.42
C PHE A 209 -5.54 12.29 -3.51
N CYS A 210 -6.45 12.80 -4.34
CA CYS A 210 -6.12 13.64 -5.50
C CYS A 210 -5.48 14.98 -5.12
N ASP A 211 -5.67 15.47 -3.89
CA ASP A 211 -4.99 16.65 -3.34
C ASP A 211 -3.57 16.33 -2.78
N GLY A 212 -3.15 15.06 -2.81
CA GLY A 212 -1.86 14.60 -2.29
C GLY A 212 -1.85 14.27 -0.79
N HIS A 213 -2.98 14.37 -0.08
CA HIS A 213 -3.02 13.90 1.31
C HIS A 213 -3.07 12.37 1.39
N VAL A 214 -2.50 11.80 2.46
CA VAL A 214 -2.46 10.35 2.68
C VAL A 214 -3.12 10.06 4.00
N LYS A 215 -3.98 9.04 4.03
CA LYS A 215 -4.73 8.65 5.22
C LYS A 215 -4.79 7.13 5.35
N ALA A 216 -4.48 6.63 6.54
CA ALA A 216 -4.75 5.23 6.90
C ALA A 216 -6.21 5.10 7.32
N MET A 217 -6.96 4.19 6.69
CA MET A 217 -8.37 3.96 7.01
C MET A 217 -8.73 2.49 6.88
N LYS A 218 -9.84 2.11 7.52
CA LYS A 218 -10.50 0.86 7.16
C LYS A 218 -11.09 1.04 5.76
N PRO A 219 -10.89 0.09 4.83
CA PRO A 219 -11.46 0.16 3.50
C PRO A 219 -12.97 0.32 3.50
N SER A 220 -13.70 -0.33 4.41
CA SER A 220 -15.15 -0.14 4.55
C SER A 220 -15.59 1.30 4.82
N ALA A 221 -14.73 2.15 5.39
CA ALA A 221 -15.01 3.57 5.62
C ALA A 221 -14.86 4.44 4.36
N THR A 222 -14.39 3.89 3.24
CA THR A 222 -14.18 4.63 1.98
C THR A 222 -15.41 4.58 1.05
N GLY A 223 -16.40 3.75 1.36
CA GLY A 223 -17.63 3.64 0.58
C GLY A 223 -18.87 4.26 1.26
N THR A 224 -18.82 4.58 2.56
CA THR A 224 -19.96 5.15 3.29
C THR A 224 -19.49 6.15 4.36
N PRO A 225 -20.18 7.28 4.58
CA PRO A 225 -21.38 7.75 3.87
C PRO A 225 -21.10 8.37 2.49
N VAL A 226 -19.83 8.59 2.14
CA VAL A 226 -19.38 9.13 0.85
C VAL A 226 -18.54 8.10 0.12
N ASN A 227 -18.70 8.01 -1.20
CA ASN A 227 -17.99 7.14 -2.11
C ASN A 227 -16.70 7.83 -2.52
N MET A 228 -15.61 7.47 -1.86
CA MET A 228 -14.29 8.06 -2.11
C MET A 228 -13.62 7.53 -3.38
N TRP A 229 -14.26 6.64 -4.14
CA TRP A 229 -13.65 5.92 -5.26
C TRP A 229 -13.89 6.57 -6.63
N THR A 230 -14.84 7.50 -6.72
CA THR A 230 -15.32 8.07 -7.99
C THR A 230 -15.46 9.58 -7.89
N VAL A 231 -15.61 10.23 -9.04
CA VAL A 231 -15.68 11.70 -9.18
C VAL A 231 -17.12 12.24 -9.24
N GLU A 232 -18.08 11.40 -9.62
CA GLU A 232 -19.45 11.83 -9.93
C GLU A 232 -20.49 11.39 -8.87
N GLU A 233 -20.10 10.55 -7.91
CA GLU A 233 -21.02 9.99 -6.91
C GLU A 233 -20.72 10.51 -5.50
N ASP A 234 -21.17 11.72 -5.21
CA ASP A 234 -21.18 12.28 -3.85
C ASP A 234 -22.27 11.56 -3.02
N GLY A 235 -21.96 10.38 -2.46
CA GLY A 235 -22.95 9.61 -1.71
C GLY A 235 -22.50 8.20 -1.34
N VAL A 236 -23.41 7.34 -0.89
CA VAL A 236 -23.07 5.96 -0.53
C VAL A 236 -22.65 5.17 -1.77
N ALA A 237 -21.54 4.46 -1.67
CA ALA A 237 -21.05 3.54 -2.69
C ALA A 237 -22.09 2.51 -3.13
N GLY A 238 -22.09 2.17 -4.42
CA GLY A 238 -22.90 1.10 -4.98
C GLY A 238 -22.78 -0.24 -4.23
N ALA A 239 -23.81 -1.08 -4.36
CA ALA A 239 -23.92 -2.35 -3.61
C ALA A 239 -22.73 -3.30 -3.84
N THR A 240 -22.15 -3.30 -5.04
CA THR A 240 -20.97 -4.12 -5.39
C THR A 240 -19.73 -3.66 -4.63
N LEU A 241 -19.42 -2.35 -4.66
CA LEU A 241 -18.30 -1.78 -3.89
C LEU A 241 -18.47 -2.05 -2.40
N THR A 242 -19.66 -1.79 -1.85
CA THR A 242 -19.95 -2.03 -0.43
C THR A 242 -19.73 -3.50 -0.04
N THR A 243 -20.22 -4.45 -0.85
CA THR A 243 -20.03 -5.89 -0.64
C THR A 243 -18.55 -6.26 -0.64
N ASN A 244 -17.79 -5.70 -1.59
CA ASN A 244 -16.37 -5.94 -1.74
C ASN A 244 -15.54 -5.42 -0.55
N LEU A 245 -15.83 -4.21 -0.06
CA LEU A 245 -15.17 -3.63 1.12
C LEU A 245 -15.49 -4.42 2.40
N ASN A 246 -16.71 -4.94 2.51
CA ASN A 246 -17.12 -5.82 3.61
C ASN A 246 -16.40 -7.16 3.55
N ASN A 247 -16.30 -7.77 2.36
CA ASN A 247 -15.55 -9.01 2.14
C ASN A 247 -14.07 -8.87 2.52
N TRP A 248 -13.45 -7.74 2.20
CA TRP A 248 -12.09 -7.44 2.67
C TRP A 248 -11.99 -7.46 4.19
N THR A 249 -12.94 -6.83 4.88
CA THR A 249 -12.98 -6.77 6.35
C THR A 249 -13.06 -8.17 6.96
N THR A 250 -13.88 -9.04 6.37
CA THR A 250 -13.98 -10.46 6.78
C THR A 250 -12.67 -11.22 6.55
N LYS A 251 -11.99 -10.98 5.42
CA LYS A 251 -10.71 -11.64 5.13
C LYS A 251 -9.61 -11.28 6.14
N VAL A 252 -9.51 -10.01 6.53
CA VAL A 252 -8.54 -9.55 7.53
C VAL A 252 -8.79 -10.16 8.91
N ASN A 253 -10.06 -10.32 9.30
CA ASN A 253 -10.40 -10.91 10.59
C ASN A 253 -10.11 -12.41 10.68
N ASN A 254 -9.98 -13.08 9.53
CA ASN A 254 -9.76 -14.54 9.43
C ASN A 254 -8.28 -14.92 9.13
N SER A 255 -7.39 -13.93 9.00
CA SER A 255 -5.95 -14.08 8.72
C SER A 255 -5.10 -13.70 9.93
#